data_AF-A0A0D7AYG1-F1
#
_entry.id   AF-A0A0D7AYG1-F1
#
_cell.length_a   1.000
_cell.length_b   1.000
_cell.length_c   1.000
_cell.angle_alpha   90.00
_cell.angle_beta   90.00
_cell.angle_gamma   90.00
#
_symmetry.space_group_name_H-M   'P 1'
#
loop_
_entity.id
_entity.type
_entity.pdbx_description
1 polymer ?
#
loop_
_entity_poly.entity_id
_entity_poly.type
_entity_poly.pdbx_seq_one_letter_code
_entity_poly.pdbx_strand_id
1 'polypeptide(L)'
;MASLALFKVVYALLLSSAPVWAWNQQPSGNATFTRYSGCSSTAACGRTSTGYSAALNQLAFGSSSGLGEGDACGRCFSISGTKGMYAPDYTGPFYTIVVKVNNLCPIAGNEKWCGQTTSNPANKYGAAFHFDICDDCGGATAFFPVGHTTLRDTFKEVGCDGAWSGSDGEPLWPGACLVDSDVSF
;
A
#
# COMPACT_ATOMS: atom_id res chain seq x y z
N MET A 1 27.25 -65.32 6.27
CA MET A 1 26.31 -64.22 5.96
C MET A 1 26.80 -62.99 6.71
N ALA A 2 27.52 -62.09 6.03
CA ALA A 2 28.03 -60.85 6.62
C ALA A 2 27.27 -59.68 5.97
N SER A 3 26.51 -58.95 6.78
CA SER A 3 25.71 -57.80 6.34
C SER A 3 26.56 -56.53 6.45
N LEU A 4 26.80 -55.88 5.31
CA LEU A 4 27.43 -54.55 5.27
C LEU A 4 26.37 -53.49 5.60
N ALA A 5 26.55 -52.77 6.71
CA ALA A 5 25.77 -51.58 7.01
C ALA A 5 26.40 -50.36 6.32
N LEU A 6 25.67 -49.76 5.38
CA LEU A 6 26.06 -48.55 4.66
C LEU A 6 25.73 -47.31 5.51
N PHE A 7 26.74 -46.60 5.99
CA PHE A 7 26.56 -45.30 6.66
C PHE A 7 26.28 -44.20 5.61
N LYS A 8 25.08 -43.64 5.60
CA LYS A 8 24.75 -42.43 4.84
C LYS A 8 25.16 -41.20 5.65
N VAL A 9 26.22 -40.51 5.20
CA VAL A 9 26.58 -39.17 5.69
C VAL A 9 25.62 -38.17 5.07
N VAL A 10 24.82 -37.48 5.89
CA VAL A 10 23.94 -36.38 5.46
C VAL A 10 24.70 -35.08 5.65
N TYR A 11 25.01 -34.41 4.54
CA TYR A 11 25.57 -33.06 4.52
C TYR A 11 24.43 -32.06 4.74
N ALA A 12 24.37 -31.39 5.89
CA ALA A 12 23.44 -30.31 6.12
C ALA A 12 24.01 -29.02 5.49
N LEU A 13 23.44 -28.57 4.37
CA LEU A 13 23.66 -27.20 3.88
C LEU A 13 22.98 -26.23 4.85
N LEU A 14 23.77 -25.42 5.54
CA LEU A 14 23.28 -24.22 6.23
C LEU A 14 22.93 -23.18 5.16
N LEU A 15 21.65 -23.09 4.76
CA LEU A 15 21.15 -21.90 4.08
C LEU A 15 21.17 -20.74 5.08
N SER A 16 22.15 -19.83 4.93
CA SER A 16 22.06 -18.53 5.57
C SER A 16 21.01 -17.72 4.81
N SER A 17 19.81 -17.59 5.36
CA SER A 17 18.85 -16.59 4.90
C SER A 17 19.41 -15.22 5.27
N ALA A 18 20.03 -14.52 4.32
CA ALA A 18 20.23 -13.08 4.47
C ALA A 18 18.87 -12.45 4.83
N PRO A 19 18.82 -11.46 5.75
CA PRO A 19 17.57 -10.77 6.01
C PRO A 19 17.20 -10.01 4.74
N VAL A 20 16.33 -10.59 3.91
CA VAL A 20 15.52 -9.81 2.98
C VAL A 20 14.86 -8.74 3.83
N TRP A 21 15.10 -7.47 3.52
CA TRP A 21 14.34 -6.37 4.09
C TRP A 21 12.90 -6.58 3.61
N ALA A 22 12.13 -7.34 4.36
CA ALA A 22 10.82 -7.78 3.92
C ALA A 22 9.88 -6.58 4.00
N TRP A 23 9.49 -6.07 2.83
CA TRP A 23 8.35 -5.18 2.72
C TRP A 23 7.11 -5.89 3.30
N ASN A 24 6.26 -5.14 4.00
CA ASN A 24 5.01 -5.66 4.52
C ASN A 24 3.92 -5.45 3.46
N GLN A 25 3.81 -6.40 2.54
CA GLN A 25 2.85 -6.37 1.43
C GLN A 25 1.83 -7.47 1.65
N GLN A 26 0.60 -7.09 1.96
CA GLN A 26 -0.49 -8.00 2.25
C GLN A 26 -1.72 -7.60 1.44
N PRO A 27 -2.50 -8.55 0.91
CA PRO A 27 -3.68 -8.25 0.09
C PRO A 27 -4.85 -7.72 0.92
N SER A 28 -4.79 -7.74 2.25
CA SER A 28 -5.82 -7.15 3.10
C SER A 28 -5.29 -6.88 4.50
N GLY A 29 -6.01 -6.04 5.25
CA GLY A 29 -5.69 -5.78 6.64
C GLY A 29 -6.35 -4.51 7.15
N ASN A 30 -5.86 -4.04 8.30
CA ASN A 30 -6.29 -2.78 8.88
C ASN A 30 -5.39 -1.62 8.43
N ALA A 31 -6.04 -0.50 8.11
CA ALA A 31 -5.35 0.71 7.67
C ALA A 31 -5.89 1.96 8.35
N THR A 32 -5.06 3.01 8.28
CA THR A 32 -5.48 4.39 8.52
C THR A 32 -5.53 5.12 7.20
N PHE A 33 -6.37 6.15 7.12
CA PHE A 33 -6.66 6.90 5.90
C PHE A 33 -6.53 8.39 6.16
N THR A 34 -5.78 9.07 5.30
CA THR A 34 -5.73 10.54 5.21
C THR A 34 -5.92 11.00 3.75
N ARG A 35 -5.74 12.29 3.49
CA ARG A 35 -5.85 12.88 2.15
C ARG A 35 -4.69 13.83 1.88
N TYR A 36 -4.30 13.93 0.62
CA TYR A 36 -3.26 14.83 0.13
C TYR A 36 -3.58 15.41 -1.25
N SER A 37 -2.96 16.54 -1.57
CA SER A 37 -3.05 17.22 -2.87
C SER A 37 -1.71 17.18 -3.62
N GLY A 38 -1.73 17.44 -4.93
CA GLY A 38 -0.52 17.47 -5.77
C GLY A 38 -0.17 16.12 -6.42
N CYS A 39 -1.08 15.16 -6.37
CA CYS A 39 -0.95 13.82 -6.96
C CYS A 39 -0.98 13.81 -8.48
N SER A 40 -1.44 14.89 -9.13
CA SER A 40 -1.48 15.00 -10.60
C SER A 40 -0.13 15.25 -11.26
N SER A 41 0.91 15.54 -10.47
CA SER A 41 2.28 15.83 -10.98
C SER A 41 3.38 15.07 -10.23
N THR A 42 3.02 14.33 -9.18
CA THR A 42 3.96 13.60 -8.32
C THR A 42 3.44 12.18 -8.09
N ALA A 43 4.03 11.22 -8.81
CA ALA A 43 3.72 9.81 -8.66
C ALA A 43 5.03 9.03 -8.55
N ALA A 44 5.30 8.43 -7.38
CA ALA A 44 6.49 7.61 -7.16
C ALA A 44 6.56 6.39 -8.08
N CYS A 45 5.41 5.90 -8.58
CA CYS A 45 5.33 4.88 -9.61
C CYS A 45 5.67 5.39 -11.03
N GLY A 46 5.82 6.71 -11.17
CA GLY A 46 6.17 7.36 -12.44
C GLY A 46 5.03 7.50 -13.44
N ARG A 47 3.80 7.17 -13.08
CA ARG A 47 2.60 7.41 -13.89
C ARG A 47 1.49 7.97 -13.01
N THR A 48 0.83 9.01 -13.50
CA THR A 48 -0.41 9.50 -12.89
C THR A 48 -1.58 8.58 -13.26
N SER A 49 -2.77 8.83 -12.72
CA SER A 49 -4.00 8.17 -13.15
C SER A 49 -5.17 9.14 -13.09
N THR A 50 -6.19 8.92 -13.93
CA THR A 50 -7.42 9.74 -13.93
C THR A 50 -8.46 9.27 -12.92
N GLY A 51 -8.35 8.01 -12.47
CA GLY A 51 -9.21 7.44 -11.44
C GLY A 51 -8.73 7.72 -10.02
N TYR A 52 -9.48 7.24 -9.03
CA TYR A 52 -9.11 7.41 -7.63
C TYR A 52 -7.77 6.76 -7.34
N SER A 53 -6.86 7.54 -6.75
CA SER A 53 -5.51 7.08 -6.45
C SER A 53 -5.11 7.36 -5.00
N ALA A 54 -4.10 6.64 -4.54
CA ALA A 54 -3.58 6.79 -3.20
C ALA A 54 -2.05 6.59 -3.16
N ALA A 55 -1.43 7.23 -2.18
CA ALA A 55 -0.07 6.90 -1.75
C ALA A 55 -0.12 5.84 -0.65
N LEU A 56 0.71 4.79 -0.75
CA LEU A 56 0.80 3.74 0.26
C LEU A 56 2.03 3.95 1.14
N ASN A 57 1.96 3.63 2.44
CA ASN A 57 3.11 3.75 3.34
C ASN A 57 4.32 2.96 2.83
N GLN A 58 5.51 3.52 3.01
CA GLN A 58 6.77 3.01 2.46
C GLN A 58 6.99 1.51 2.67
N LEU A 59 6.70 1.00 3.88
CA LEU A 59 6.88 -0.41 4.19
C LEU A 59 6.01 -1.35 3.34
N ALA A 60 4.85 -0.88 2.88
CA ALA A 60 3.94 -1.63 2.00
C ALA A 60 4.07 -1.21 0.52
N PHE A 61 4.59 -0.02 0.23
CA PHE A 61 4.84 0.45 -1.13
C PHE A 61 5.85 -0.43 -1.88
N GLY A 62 6.92 -0.86 -1.20
CA GLY A 62 7.94 -1.74 -1.78
C GLY A 62 9.18 -1.02 -2.34
N SER A 63 9.34 0.26 -2.03
CA SER A 63 10.48 1.08 -2.46
C SER A 63 10.69 2.28 -1.52
N SER A 64 11.76 3.05 -1.71
CA SER A 64 12.08 4.26 -0.94
C SER A 64 12.14 5.49 -1.85
N SER A 65 12.03 6.68 -1.26
CA SER A 65 12.07 7.95 -2.00
C SER A 65 13.30 8.04 -2.92
N GLY A 66 13.06 8.31 -4.21
CA GLY A 66 14.11 8.45 -5.22
C GLY A 66 14.61 7.13 -5.84
N LEU A 67 14.13 5.97 -5.39
CA LEU A 67 14.49 4.66 -5.95
C LEU A 67 13.50 4.12 -6.99
N GLY A 68 12.47 4.90 -7.33
CA GLY A 68 11.45 4.51 -8.32
C GLY A 68 10.32 3.69 -7.72
N GLU A 69 9.74 2.85 -8.56
CA GLU A 69 8.56 2.04 -8.29
C GLU A 69 8.80 0.99 -7.19
N GLY A 70 7.73 0.65 -6.47
CA GLY A 70 7.67 -0.53 -5.62
C GLY A 70 6.57 -1.46 -6.13
N ASP A 71 6.55 -2.70 -5.64
CA ASP A 71 5.60 -3.72 -6.12
C ASP A 71 4.12 -3.36 -5.85
N ALA A 72 3.84 -2.35 -5.01
CA ALA A 72 2.47 -1.84 -4.85
C ALA A 72 1.96 -1.01 -6.04
N CYS A 73 2.84 -0.51 -6.90
CA CYS A 73 2.50 0.38 -7.99
C CYS A 73 1.53 -0.27 -8.97
N GLY A 74 0.35 0.30 -9.17
CA GLY A 74 -0.69 -0.17 -10.10
C GLY A 74 -1.76 -1.06 -9.47
N ARG A 75 -1.54 -1.57 -8.25
CA ARG A 75 -2.51 -2.42 -7.56
C ARG A 75 -3.73 -1.64 -7.09
N CYS A 76 -4.90 -2.28 -7.14
CA CYS A 76 -6.16 -1.68 -6.73
C CYS A 76 -6.66 -2.25 -5.40
N PHE A 77 -7.19 -1.37 -4.55
CA PHE A 77 -7.67 -1.74 -3.23
C PHE A 77 -9.06 -1.14 -2.98
N SER A 78 -10.00 -2.01 -2.60
CA SER A 78 -11.23 -1.59 -1.94
C SER A 78 -10.90 -1.19 -0.51
N ILE A 79 -11.09 0.09 -0.20
CA ILE A 79 -10.81 0.68 1.11
C ILE A 79 -12.10 1.11 1.77
N SER A 80 -12.23 0.84 3.07
CA SER A 80 -13.40 1.21 3.87
C SER A 80 -12.92 1.91 5.14
N GLY A 81 -13.50 3.07 5.45
CA GLY A 81 -13.19 3.82 6.67
C GLY A 81 -14.46 4.01 7.49
N THR A 82 -14.63 3.22 8.55
CA THR A 82 -15.88 3.20 9.35
C THR A 82 -15.73 3.85 10.72
N LYS A 83 -14.56 4.42 11.04
CA LYS A 83 -14.31 5.07 12.32
C LYS A 83 -13.44 6.32 12.17
N GLY A 84 -13.95 7.45 12.66
CA GLY A 84 -13.20 8.69 12.81
C GLY A 84 -12.16 8.57 13.92
N MET A 85 -10.92 8.98 13.64
CA MET A 85 -9.87 8.96 14.68
C MET A 85 -9.99 10.10 15.69
N TYR A 86 -10.58 11.23 15.30
CA TYR A 86 -10.85 12.38 16.17
C TYR A 86 -12.33 12.57 16.49
N ALA A 87 -13.20 11.72 15.95
CA ALA A 87 -14.63 11.72 16.20
C ALA A 87 -15.11 10.26 16.34
N PRO A 88 -14.75 9.59 17.46
CA PRO A 88 -15.02 8.16 17.64
C PRO A 88 -16.52 7.84 17.74
N ASP A 89 -17.35 8.83 18.10
CA ASP A 89 -18.81 8.70 18.23
C ASP A 89 -19.56 9.03 16.93
N TYR A 90 -18.86 9.45 15.87
CA TYR A 90 -19.49 9.65 14.57
C TYR A 90 -19.84 8.30 13.94
N THR A 91 -21.11 8.11 13.60
CA THR A 91 -21.66 6.83 13.13
C THR A 91 -21.88 6.75 11.62
N GLY A 92 -21.54 7.80 10.88
CA GLY A 92 -21.63 7.84 9.42
C GLY A 92 -22.52 8.97 8.89
N PRO A 93 -22.72 9.03 7.55
CA PRO A 93 -22.39 7.99 6.58
C PRO A 93 -20.89 7.74 6.41
N PHE A 94 -20.54 6.51 6.04
CA PHE A 94 -19.20 6.08 5.65
C PHE A 94 -19.25 5.49 4.25
N TYR A 95 -18.13 5.54 3.53
CA TYR A 95 -18.06 5.15 2.14
C TYR A 95 -16.91 4.17 1.90
N THR A 96 -17.10 3.32 0.90
CA THR A 96 -16.09 2.40 0.37
C THR A 96 -15.78 2.83 -1.05
N ILE A 97 -14.49 2.95 -1.38
CA ILE A 97 -14.04 3.24 -2.74
C ILE A 97 -12.96 2.26 -3.16
N VAL A 98 -12.71 2.16 -4.46
CA VAL A 98 -11.55 1.46 -5.00
C VAL A 98 -10.52 2.49 -5.44
N VAL A 99 -9.29 2.38 -4.92
CA VAL A 99 -8.16 3.24 -5.29
C VAL A 99 -7.08 2.42 -5.98
N LYS A 100 -6.38 3.02 -6.95
CA LYS A 100 -5.13 2.48 -7.51
C LYS A 100 -3.94 3.13 -6.82
N VAL A 101 -3.00 2.33 -6.30
CA VAL A 101 -1.77 2.86 -5.71
C VAL A 101 -0.84 3.33 -6.83
N ASN A 102 -0.50 4.63 -6.83
CA ASN A 102 0.42 5.21 -7.80
C ASN A 102 1.53 6.05 -7.16
N ASN A 103 1.54 6.13 -5.83
CA ASN A 103 2.46 7.00 -5.12
C ASN A 103 2.94 6.40 -3.79
N LEU A 104 4.00 7.01 -3.26
CA LEU A 104 4.64 6.63 -2.01
C LEU A 104 4.27 7.65 -0.93
N CYS A 105 3.83 7.16 0.23
CA CYS A 105 3.85 7.94 1.47
C CYS A 105 5.13 7.58 2.25
N PRO A 106 6.19 8.40 2.17
CA PRO A 106 7.49 8.06 2.75
C PRO A 106 7.46 8.17 4.26
N ILE A 107 8.37 7.46 4.94
CA ILE A 107 8.53 7.57 6.40
C ILE A 107 8.88 9.02 6.78
N ALA A 108 9.89 9.59 6.10
CA ALA A 108 10.39 10.93 6.40
C ALA A 108 9.29 11.98 6.20
N GLY A 109 9.00 12.72 7.26
CA GLY A 109 7.96 13.76 7.29
C GLY A 109 6.53 13.26 7.49
N ASN A 110 6.30 11.94 7.49
CA ASN A 110 4.99 11.33 7.72
C ASN A 110 5.02 10.28 8.83
N GLU A 111 5.92 10.39 9.80
CA GLU A 111 6.17 9.38 10.84
C GLU A 111 4.89 9.03 11.62
N LYS A 112 3.98 10.00 11.76
CA LYS A 112 2.67 9.84 12.40
C LYS A 112 1.80 8.78 11.70
N TRP A 113 1.85 8.71 10.37
CA TRP A 113 0.92 7.93 9.53
C TRP A 113 1.59 6.79 8.78
N CYS A 114 2.76 7.07 8.19
CA CYS A 114 3.51 6.19 7.30
C CYS A 114 4.86 5.74 7.89
N GLY A 115 5.07 5.96 9.19
CA GLY A 115 6.31 5.63 9.90
C GLY A 115 6.55 4.15 10.21
N GLN A 116 5.80 3.23 9.59
CA GLN A 116 6.00 1.80 9.77
C GLN A 116 7.37 1.36 9.24
N THR A 117 8.06 0.52 10.00
CA THR A 117 9.33 -0.14 9.62
C THR A 117 9.26 -1.63 9.92
N THR A 118 10.24 -2.40 9.47
CA THR A 118 10.34 -3.83 9.82
C THR A 118 10.51 -4.07 11.33
N SER A 119 11.14 -3.13 12.05
CA SER A 119 11.32 -3.21 13.51
C SER A 119 10.16 -2.62 14.31
N ASN A 120 9.35 -1.75 13.71
CA ASN A 120 8.15 -1.17 14.29
C ASN A 120 7.05 -1.11 13.22
N PRO A 121 6.30 -2.21 13.02
CA PRO A 121 5.42 -2.37 11.86
C PRO A 121 4.12 -1.58 11.95
N ALA A 122 3.92 -0.74 12.97
CA ALA A 122 2.70 0.04 13.16
C ALA A 122 2.98 1.53 13.27
N ASN A 123 2.10 2.35 12.71
CA ASN A 123 2.14 3.79 12.91
C ASN A 123 1.67 4.20 14.31
N LYS A 124 1.62 5.50 14.58
CA LYS A 124 1.20 6.07 15.88
C LYS A 124 -0.21 5.62 16.34
N TYR A 125 -1.02 5.10 15.43
CA TYR A 125 -2.40 4.65 15.69
C TYR A 125 -2.57 3.14 15.70
N GLY A 126 -1.46 2.39 15.64
CA GLY A 126 -1.46 0.93 15.68
C GLY A 126 -1.81 0.28 14.34
N ALA A 127 -1.80 1.01 13.23
CA ALA A 127 -2.09 0.43 11.90
C ALA A 127 -0.80 0.09 11.15
N ALA A 128 -0.78 -1.12 10.57
CA ALA A 128 0.35 -1.59 9.76
C ALA A 128 0.39 -0.99 8.35
N PHE A 129 -0.75 -0.46 7.90
CA PHE A 129 -0.92 0.13 6.58
C PHE A 129 -1.49 1.54 6.69
N HIS A 130 -1.12 2.38 5.73
CA HIS A 130 -1.69 3.71 5.58
C HIS A 130 -1.88 4.04 4.10
N PHE A 131 -3.09 4.51 3.77
CA PHE A 131 -3.42 5.05 2.45
C PHE A 131 -3.65 6.56 2.60
N ASP A 132 -2.85 7.35 1.89
CA ASP A 132 -3.06 8.78 1.75
C ASP A 132 -3.77 9.02 0.41
N ILE A 133 -5.04 9.41 0.46
CA ILE A 133 -5.95 9.40 -0.71
C ILE A 133 -5.83 10.73 -1.46
N CYS A 134 -5.65 10.67 -2.77
CA CYS A 134 -5.48 11.84 -3.62
C CYS A 134 -6.76 12.70 -3.71
N ASP A 135 -6.63 13.99 -3.42
CA ASP A 135 -7.67 14.99 -3.55
C ASP A 135 -7.97 15.34 -5.01
N ASP A 136 -6.92 15.48 -5.81
CA ASP A 136 -7.01 16.03 -7.17
C ASP A 136 -7.84 15.14 -8.12
N CYS A 137 -7.90 13.83 -7.83
CA CYS A 137 -8.70 12.85 -8.57
C CYS A 137 -10.12 12.66 -8.02
N GLY A 138 -10.49 13.37 -6.95
CA GLY A 138 -11.79 13.25 -6.28
C GLY A 138 -11.94 12.08 -5.30
N GLY A 139 -10.93 11.21 -5.17
CA GLY A 139 -10.99 10.02 -4.32
C GLY A 139 -11.23 10.35 -2.85
N ALA A 140 -10.52 11.34 -2.32
CA ALA A 140 -10.71 11.77 -0.94
C ALA A 140 -12.09 12.37 -0.68
N THR A 141 -12.63 13.15 -1.64
CA THR A 141 -14.00 13.69 -1.55
C THR A 141 -15.05 12.58 -1.57
N ALA A 142 -14.82 11.50 -2.31
CA ALA A 142 -15.70 10.34 -2.34
C ALA A 142 -15.61 9.47 -1.07
N PHE A 143 -14.47 9.47 -0.38
CA PHE A 143 -14.23 8.61 0.78
C PHE A 143 -14.54 9.29 2.13
N PHE A 144 -14.13 10.54 2.31
CA PHE A 144 -14.20 11.24 3.58
C PHE A 144 -15.51 12.04 3.71
N PRO A 145 -16.33 11.76 4.75
CA PRO A 145 -17.47 12.62 5.07
C PRO A 145 -17.03 14.05 5.37
N VAL A 146 -17.90 15.02 5.10
CA VAL A 146 -17.62 16.44 5.34
C VAL A 146 -17.22 16.65 6.81
N GLY A 147 -16.06 17.26 7.03
CA GLY A 147 -15.51 17.49 8.38
C GLY A 147 -14.68 16.33 8.96
N HIS A 148 -14.55 15.20 8.25
CA HIS A 148 -13.83 14.02 8.72
C HIS A 148 -12.70 13.62 7.77
N THR A 149 -11.51 14.19 7.94
CA THR A 149 -10.36 13.96 7.03
C THR A 149 -9.44 12.82 7.45
N THR A 150 -9.78 12.12 8.54
CA THR A 150 -8.97 11.01 9.03
C THR A 150 -9.86 9.87 9.51
N LEU A 151 -9.67 8.69 8.92
CA LEU A 151 -10.45 7.49 9.21
C LEU A 151 -9.51 6.31 9.46
N ARG A 152 -10.05 5.23 10.03
CA ARG A 152 -9.40 3.93 10.11
C ARG A 152 -10.45 2.85 9.92
N ASP A 153 -10.04 1.74 9.30
CA ASP A 153 -10.72 0.44 9.35
C ASP A 153 -9.94 -0.56 8.48
N THR A 154 -10.43 -0.93 7.28
CA THR A 154 -9.92 -2.06 6.49
C THR A 154 -9.66 -1.72 5.03
N PHE A 155 -8.77 -2.51 4.42
CA PHE A 155 -8.56 -2.56 2.98
C PHE A 155 -8.52 -4.01 2.50
N LYS A 156 -8.84 -4.19 1.22
CA LYS A 156 -8.70 -5.46 0.50
C LYS A 156 -8.32 -5.19 -0.95
N GLU A 157 -7.26 -5.84 -1.41
CA GLU A 157 -6.84 -5.86 -2.82
C GLU A 157 -7.94 -6.47 -3.67
N VAL A 158 -8.17 -5.86 -4.82
CA VAL A 158 -9.14 -6.27 -5.83
C VAL A 158 -8.48 -6.17 -7.19
N GLY A 159 -8.92 -6.98 -8.16
CA GLY A 159 -8.55 -6.75 -9.56
C GLY A 159 -8.99 -5.36 -9.98
N CYS A 160 -8.14 -4.63 -10.72
CA CYS A 160 -8.50 -3.28 -11.15
C CYS A 160 -9.63 -3.31 -12.19
N ASP A 161 -9.71 -4.36 -13.01
CA ASP A 161 -10.68 -4.47 -14.08
C ASP A 161 -12.11 -4.58 -13.54
N GLY A 162 -12.95 -3.63 -13.96
CA GLY A 162 -14.35 -3.51 -13.53
C GLY A 162 -14.54 -2.95 -12.11
N ALA A 163 -13.53 -2.97 -11.23
CA ALA A 163 -13.62 -2.44 -9.88
C ALA A 163 -13.09 -1.00 -9.76
N TRP A 164 -12.03 -0.66 -10.49
CA TRP A 164 -11.45 0.68 -10.53
C TRP A 164 -11.84 1.39 -11.82
N SER A 165 -12.28 2.64 -11.72
CA SER A 165 -12.62 3.47 -12.88
C SER A 165 -11.57 4.55 -13.08
N GLY A 166 -10.93 4.53 -14.24
CA GLY A 166 -9.91 5.49 -14.63
C GLY A 166 -9.03 4.98 -15.77
N SER A 167 -7.98 5.71 -16.07
CA SER A 167 -6.94 5.34 -17.02
C SER A 167 -5.59 5.80 -16.50
N ASP A 168 -4.54 5.07 -16.87
CA ASP A 168 -3.18 5.40 -16.49
C ASP A 168 -2.63 6.52 -17.39
N GLY A 169 -1.85 7.41 -16.78
CA GLY A 169 -1.20 8.50 -17.48
C GLY A 169 0.06 8.05 -18.23
N GLU A 170 0.60 8.98 -19.00
CA GLU A 170 1.88 8.79 -19.67
C GLU A 170 3.03 8.59 -18.68
N PRO A 171 4.08 7.84 -19.04
CA PRO A 171 5.29 7.73 -18.24
C PRO A 171 5.90 9.11 -17.99
N LEU A 172 6.22 9.41 -16.72
CA LEU A 172 6.95 10.61 -16.33
C LEU A 172 8.47 10.44 -16.49
N TRP A 173 8.96 9.19 -16.52
CA TRP A 173 10.37 8.85 -16.66
C TRP A 173 10.56 7.40 -17.16
N PRO A 174 11.72 7.06 -17.75
CA PRO A 174 12.03 5.69 -18.18
C PRO A 174 12.10 4.72 -17.01
N GLY A 175 11.27 3.67 -17.04
CA GLY A 175 11.14 2.69 -15.93
C GLY A 175 9.83 2.83 -15.14
N ALA A 176 9.07 3.90 -15.38
CA ALA A 176 7.79 4.11 -14.72
C ALA A 176 6.83 2.93 -14.95
N CYS A 177 6.32 2.37 -13.86
CA CYS A 177 5.55 1.14 -13.87
C CYS A 177 4.31 1.28 -12.99
N LEU A 178 3.17 0.86 -13.55
CA LEU A 178 2.00 0.44 -12.80
C LEU A 178 1.79 -1.01 -13.25
N VAL A 179 1.75 -1.97 -12.32
CA VAL A 179 1.47 -3.37 -12.66
C VAL A 179 0.11 -3.46 -13.34
N ASP A 180 0.00 -4.42 -14.26
CA ASP A 180 -1.24 -4.70 -14.97
C ASP A 180 -2.37 -5.04 -13.98
N SER A 181 -3.60 -4.76 -14.40
CA SER A 181 -4.84 -4.88 -13.61
C SER A 181 -5.12 -6.27 -12.99
N ASP A 182 -4.40 -7.29 -13.45
CA ASP A 182 -4.59 -8.71 -13.12
C ASP A 182 -3.57 -9.28 -12.11
N VAL A 183 -2.63 -8.48 -11.62
CA VAL A 183 -1.60 -8.95 -10.68
C VAL A 183 -2.06 -8.73 -9.24
N SER A 184 -2.26 -9.81 -8.47
CA SER A 184 -2.52 -9.77 -7.01
C SER A 184 -1.26 -10.06 -6.19
N PHE A 185 -1.22 -9.70 -4.91
CA PHE A 185 -0.17 -10.17 -3.99
C PHE A 185 -0.30 -11.66 -3.71
#